data_AF-A0A075UY47-F1
#
_entry.id   AF-A0A075UY47-F1
#
_cell.length_a   1.000
_cell.length_b   1.000
_cell.length_c   1.000
_cell.angle_alpha   90.00
_cell.angle_beta   90.00
_cell.angle_gamma   90.00
#
_symmetry.space_group_name_H-M   'P 1'
#
loop_
_entity.id
_entity.type
_entity.pdbx_description
1 polymer ?
#
loop_
_entity_poly.entity_id
_entity_poly.type
_entity_poly.pdbx_seq_one_letter_code
_entity_poly.pdbx_strand_id
1 'polypeptide(L)'
;MRLLPLDRSVLDARATILLPDELVTVDDATEGAEAVLVFGEEIAAVGSVDECRARAAGLGRPDPEVGRLPGTLLPGFVDPHAHPLMYGQMMTWVDCGPERASTIPAIVALLREAAENTPAGRPVRGYGYEHRNLAEKRHPRKEELDAVAGDREVYLMNASGHGGVVNSFTLRRNGVTRDTPDPDGGVFFRDEHGELTGELSDAACNILTGVAGVKVGRHGPNFHLEDEPEEHARQLAAAQEKFLAAGVTAIGDAQVTRREFDMYLRLDEAGRLKTRVHMYLLSHLLDQALEMGLHGAFGTTRLAFAGIKFYADGTLGGWTAYFPDGYVGDPCRTGQLYHDPKDYAALIGKAHEAGLQTATHAQSPDAIAMVLDAIDDAQQRNPRPDARHRIEHCGLPSPEQIERMAALGVHPVNQPQHYYNWGEGVTDAVGTPGERFNPLGEFQAAGVPVTLSSDAPVAEPNPLEAIQTAVTRTTRRGHRLGGDDLLIDVRSAVAAHTIAGARVLGRERDLGSITPGKRADFVLLDENPLTCDPSRIAGIGVLETWIDGEVAR
;
A
#
# COMPACT_ATOMS: atom_id res chain seq x y z
N MET A 1 -25.85 12.04 -3.02
CA MET A 1 -25.84 13.11 -2.00
C MET A 1 -26.77 12.71 -0.86
N ARG A 2 -26.32 11.78 0.01
CA ARG A 2 -26.99 11.57 1.30
C ARG A 2 -26.50 12.67 2.21
N LEU A 3 -27.42 13.38 2.86
CA LEU A 3 -27.11 14.25 3.98
C LEU A 3 -26.37 13.38 5.00
N LEU A 4 -25.11 13.72 5.28
CA LEU A 4 -24.34 13.12 6.37
C LEU A 4 -25.20 13.19 7.64
N PRO A 5 -25.13 12.20 8.54
CA PRO A 5 -25.57 12.43 9.91
C PRO A 5 -24.87 13.71 10.36
N LEU A 6 -25.62 14.67 10.91
CA LEU A 6 -25.01 15.75 11.66
C LEU A 6 -23.96 15.13 12.57
N ASP A 7 -22.70 15.58 12.42
CA ASP A 7 -21.63 15.31 13.38
C ASP A 7 -22.22 15.36 14.78
N ARG A 8 -21.75 14.47 15.67
CA ARG A 8 -22.12 14.49 17.10
C ARG A 8 -22.31 15.93 17.52
N SER A 9 -23.54 16.27 17.91
CA SER A 9 -23.95 17.63 18.26
C SER A 9 -22.79 18.36 18.93
N VAL A 10 -22.28 19.42 18.30
CA VAL A 10 -21.18 20.27 18.84
C VAL A 10 -21.47 20.72 20.28
N LEU A 11 -22.76 20.73 20.65
CA LEU A 11 -23.22 21.04 22.01
C LEU A 11 -22.76 20.00 23.05
N ASP A 12 -22.53 18.74 22.67
CA ASP A 12 -22.09 17.64 23.54
C ASP A 12 -20.60 17.28 23.37
N ALA A 13 -19.89 17.94 22.45
CA ALA A 13 -18.47 17.70 22.21
C ALA A 13 -17.65 17.99 23.48
N ARG A 14 -16.78 17.04 23.87
CA ARG A 14 -15.81 17.24 24.96
C ARG A 14 -14.63 18.04 24.46
N ALA A 15 -14.05 18.83 25.36
CA ALA A 15 -12.79 19.52 25.14
C ALA A 15 -11.72 18.82 25.98
N THR A 16 -10.69 18.31 25.32
CA THR A 16 -9.58 17.60 25.97
C THR A 16 -8.27 18.24 25.55
N ILE A 17 -7.48 18.69 26.52
CA ILE A 17 -6.11 19.13 26.31
C ILE A 17 -5.22 17.90 26.46
N LEU A 18 -4.54 17.53 25.38
CA LEU A 18 -3.51 16.51 25.36
C LEU A 18 -2.17 17.17 25.68
N LEU A 19 -1.48 16.64 26.68
CA LEU A 19 -0.17 17.10 27.17
C LEU A 19 0.80 15.92 27.13
N PRO A 20 1.47 15.67 25.99
CA PRO A 20 2.50 14.65 25.88
C PRO A 20 3.82 15.08 26.54
N ASP A 21 4.75 14.15 26.73
CA ASP A 21 6.12 14.50 27.17
C ASP A 21 6.85 15.30 26.08
N GLU A 22 6.63 14.92 24.81
CA GLU A 22 7.15 15.62 23.63
C GLU A 22 6.06 15.74 22.55
N LEU A 23 6.02 16.86 21.84
CA LEU A 23 5.06 17.12 20.76
C LEU A 23 5.80 17.44 19.46
N VAL A 24 5.52 16.66 18.41
CA VAL A 24 6.04 16.88 17.07
C VAL A 24 4.85 17.15 16.15
N THR A 25 4.69 18.39 15.71
CA THR A 25 3.48 18.83 14.99
C THR A 25 3.54 18.65 13.47
N VAL A 26 4.75 18.60 12.91
CA VAL A 26 4.99 18.64 11.44
C VAL A 26 4.35 19.90 10.81
N ASP A 27 4.40 21.01 11.53
CA ASP A 27 3.96 22.33 11.09
C ASP A 27 4.83 23.41 11.74
N ASP A 28 5.64 24.10 10.92
CA ASP A 28 6.58 25.13 11.36
C ASP A 28 5.90 26.28 12.13
N ALA A 29 4.61 26.54 11.88
CA ALA A 29 3.87 27.59 12.58
C ALA A 29 3.57 27.24 14.06
N THR A 30 3.76 25.98 14.44
CA THR A 30 3.46 25.45 15.79
C THR A 30 4.69 24.84 16.46
N GLU A 31 5.89 25.09 15.92
CA GLU A 31 7.13 24.58 16.50
C GLU A 31 7.32 25.09 17.94
N GLY A 32 7.63 24.18 18.87
CA GLY A 32 7.76 24.49 20.29
C GLY A 32 6.45 24.49 21.10
N ALA A 33 5.33 24.09 20.49
CA ALA A 33 4.09 23.83 21.23
C ALA A 33 4.27 22.69 22.24
N GLU A 34 3.57 22.78 23.37
CA GLU A 34 3.58 21.77 24.44
C GLU A 34 2.25 21.01 24.55
N ALA A 35 1.15 21.56 24.03
CA ALA A 35 -0.18 21.02 24.21
C ALA A 35 -1.05 21.13 22.94
N VAL A 36 -2.01 20.21 22.85
CA VAL A 36 -3.02 20.15 21.78
C VAL A 36 -4.40 20.15 22.40
N LEU A 37 -5.26 21.08 22.01
CA LEU A 37 -6.69 21.05 22.36
C LEU A 37 -7.45 20.28 21.28
N VAL A 38 -8.07 19.17 21.66
CA VAL A 38 -9.06 18.44 20.85
C VAL A 38 -10.45 18.88 21.27
N PHE A 39 -11.31 19.20 20.29
CA PHE A 39 -12.71 19.51 20.51
C PHE A 39 -13.58 18.78 19.47
N GLY A 40 -14.37 17.82 19.94
CA GLY A 40 -15.04 16.88 19.03
C GLY A 40 -14.02 16.02 18.30
N GLU A 41 -14.03 16.07 16.97
CA GLU A 41 -13.15 15.28 16.10
C GLU A 41 -11.94 16.08 15.55
N GLU A 42 -11.79 17.32 15.99
CA GLU A 42 -10.85 18.29 15.41
C GLU A 42 -9.86 18.85 16.43
N ILE A 43 -8.73 19.32 15.92
CA ILE A 43 -7.72 20.08 16.64
C ILE A 43 -8.20 21.53 16.71
N ALA A 44 -8.56 22.00 17.89
CA ALA A 44 -9.07 23.36 18.10
C ALA A 44 -7.97 24.39 18.44
N ALA A 45 -6.85 23.95 19.00
CA ALA A 45 -5.68 24.78 19.33
C ALA A 45 -4.42 23.92 19.47
N VAL A 46 -3.26 24.53 19.21
CA VAL A 46 -1.92 23.95 19.42
C VAL A 46 -1.04 25.08 19.97
N GLY A 47 -0.33 24.85 21.07
CA GLY A 47 0.48 25.88 21.73
C GLY A 47 0.76 25.54 23.19
N SER A 48 0.75 26.56 24.04
CA SER A 48 0.83 26.41 25.50
C SER A 48 -0.47 25.85 26.09
N VAL A 49 -0.38 25.27 27.29
CA VAL A 49 -1.56 24.81 28.05
C VAL A 49 -2.55 25.97 28.29
N ASP A 50 -2.04 27.17 28.55
CA ASP A 50 -2.89 28.34 28.81
C ASP A 50 -3.59 28.86 27.54
N GLU A 51 -2.92 28.84 26.38
CA GLU A 51 -3.57 29.12 25.10
C GLU A 51 -4.67 28.10 24.78
N CYS A 52 -4.41 26.81 25.05
CA CYS A 52 -5.41 25.76 24.89
C CYS A 52 -6.62 25.96 25.82
N ARG A 53 -6.39 26.31 27.10
CA ARG A 53 -7.46 26.64 28.05
C ARG A 53 -8.27 27.85 27.62
N ALA A 54 -7.60 28.92 27.18
CA ALA A 54 -8.26 30.13 26.70
C ALA A 54 -9.14 29.82 25.48
N ARG A 55 -8.64 29.01 24.55
CA ARG A 55 -9.41 28.56 23.39
C ARG A 55 -10.61 27.70 23.79
N ALA A 56 -10.43 26.75 24.71
CA ALA A 56 -11.52 25.92 25.24
C ALA A 56 -12.61 26.76 25.92
N ALA A 57 -12.23 27.73 26.75
CA ALA A 57 -13.17 28.67 27.36
C ALA A 57 -13.96 29.46 26.31
N GLY A 58 -13.29 29.92 25.24
CA GLY A 58 -13.93 30.58 24.10
C GLY A 58 -14.90 29.69 23.31
N LEU A 59 -14.76 28.36 23.41
CA LEU A 59 -15.69 27.36 22.86
C LEU A 59 -16.81 26.97 23.84
N GLY A 60 -16.92 27.64 24.99
CA GLY A 60 -17.92 27.32 26.01
C GLY A 60 -17.56 26.06 26.82
N ARG A 61 -16.27 25.75 26.94
CA ARG A 61 -15.72 24.66 27.75
C ARG A 61 -14.65 25.22 28.71
N PRO A 62 -15.04 25.98 29.74
CA PRO A 62 -14.09 26.65 30.64
C PRO A 62 -13.23 25.67 31.47
N ASP A 63 -13.71 24.45 31.67
CA ASP A 63 -13.03 23.39 32.41
C ASP A 63 -12.75 22.18 31.49
N PRO A 64 -11.79 22.28 30.53
CA PRO A 64 -11.46 21.15 29.66
C PRO A 64 -10.78 20.03 30.44
N GLU A 65 -11.00 18.78 30.02
CA GLU A 65 -10.26 17.62 30.53
C GLU A 65 -8.78 17.76 30.14
N VAL A 66 -7.87 17.28 30.98
CA VAL A 66 -6.43 17.29 30.70
C VAL A 66 -5.90 15.87 30.73
N GLY A 67 -5.53 15.36 29.56
CA GLY A 67 -4.90 14.05 29.38
C GLY A 67 -3.38 14.20 29.32
N ARG A 68 -2.67 13.61 30.29
CA ARG A 68 -1.19 13.52 30.24
C ARG A 68 -0.81 12.24 29.52
N LEU A 69 0.03 12.34 28.50
CA LEU A 69 0.42 11.23 27.65
C LEU A 69 1.92 10.96 27.83
N PRO A 70 2.33 9.81 28.40
CA PRO A 70 3.76 9.49 28.46
C PRO A 70 4.26 9.15 27.05
N GLY A 71 5.28 9.86 26.58
CA GLY A 71 5.84 9.68 25.24
C GLY A 71 5.67 10.87 24.28
N THR A 72 5.93 10.61 23.00
CA THR A 72 5.98 11.61 21.93
C THR A 72 4.72 11.54 21.06
N LEU A 73 3.96 12.63 20.99
CA LEU A 73 2.76 12.71 20.15
C LEU A 73 3.11 13.28 18.76
N LEU A 74 2.72 12.55 17.71
CA LEU A 74 2.88 12.89 16.30
C LEU A 74 1.52 12.89 15.59
N PRO A 75 1.39 13.51 14.39
CA PRO A 75 0.27 13.22 13.51
C PRO A 75 0.22 11.72 13.22
N GLY A 76 -0.98 11.15 13.13
CA GLY A 76 -1.16 9.77 12.69
C GLY A 76 -0.49 9.53 11.33
N PHE A 77 0.18 8.39 11.19
CA PHE A 77 0.89 8.07 9.96
C PHE A 77 -0.09 7.86 8.80
N VAL A 78 0.36 8.26 7.62
CA VAL A 78 -0.35 8.11 6.35
C VAL A 78 0.43 7.13 5.49
N ASP A 79 -0.25 6.11 5.00
CA ASP A 79 0.26 5.12 4.06
C ASP A 79 -0.44 5.26 2.70
N PRO A 80 0.05 6.12 1.79
CA PRO A 80 -0.65 6.49 0.56
C PRO A 80 -0.68 5.42 -0.53
N HIS A 81 -0.05 4.25 -0.28
CA HIS A 81 -0.06 3.09 -1.16
C HIS A 81 0.01 1.79 -0.36
N ALA A 82 -1.12 1.09 -0.26
CA ALA A 82 -1.20 -0.27 0.26
C ALA A 82 -2.36 -1.03 -0.39
N HIS A 83 -2.53 -2.31 -0.01
CA HIS A 83 -3.59 -3.21 -0.45
C HIS A 83 -4.28 -3.88 0.75
N PRO A 84 -5.09 -3.14 1.53
CA PRO A 84 -5.56 -3.59 2.85
C PRO A 84 -6.33 -4.91 2.81
N LEU A 85 -7.18 -5.13 1.80
CA LEU A 85 -7.92 -6.39 1.70
C LEU A 85 -6.98 -7.57 1.43
N MET A 86 -6.01 -7.41 0.53
CA MET A 86 -5.03 -8.46 0.24
C MET A 86 -4.15 -8.76 1.45
N TYR A 87 -3.73 -7.75 2.19
CA TYR A 87 -2.99 -7.94 3.44
C TYR A 87 -3.83 -8.66 4.49
N GLY A 88 -5.11 -8.28 4.63
CA GLY A 88 -6.08 -9.00 5.46
C GLY A 88 -6.26 -10.46 5.06
N GLN A 89 -6.34 -10.74 3.76
CA GLN A 89 -6.40 -12.10 3.22
C GLN A 89 -5.19 -12.92 3.65
N MET A 90 -3.97 -12.42 3.41
CA MET A 90 -2.74 -13.12 3.78
C MET A 90 -2.67 -13.42 5.26
N MET A 91 -3.02 -12.46 6.13
CA MET A 91 -3.04 -12.68 7.58
C MET A 91 -4.05 -13.73 8.06
N THR A 92 -5.07 -13.99 7.26
CA THR A 92 -6.10 -14.98 7.59
C THR A 92 -5.88 -16.35 6.96
N TRP A 93 -4.93 -16.45 6.02
CA TRP A 93 -4.55 -17.72 5.41
C TRP A 93 -3.50 -18.43 6.24
N VAL A 94 -3.27 -19.70 5.94
CA VAL A 94 -2.23 -20.49 6.61
C VAL A 94 -0.85 -19.97 6.20
N ASP A 95 -0.08 -19.48 7.16
CA ASP A 95 1.32 -19.13 6.94
C ASP A 95 2.14 -20.41 6.68
N CYS A 96 2.59 -20.54 5.44
CA CYS A 96 3.45 -21.62 4.94
C CYS A 96 4.86 -21.09 4.60
N GLY A 97 5.26 -19.98 5.22
CA GLY A 97 6.58 -19.41 5.12
C GLY A 97 7.68 -20.33 5.69
N PRO A 98 8.95 -20.05 5.37
CA PRO A 98 10.09 -20.92 5.72
C PRO A 98 10.27 -21.12 7.23
N GLU A 99 9.81 -20.19 8.06
CA GLU A 99 9.82 -20.32 9.53
C GLU A 99 8.79 -21.32 10.05
N ARG A 100 7.70 -21.54 9.29
CA ARG A 100 6.60 -22.45 9.64
C ARG A 100 6.74 -23.82 8.98
N ALA A 101 7.21 -23.85 7.74
CA ALA A 101 7.37 -25.07 6.97
C ALA A 101 8.59 -25.01 6.04
N SER A 102 9.49 -25.98 6.20
CA SER A 102 10.70 -26.12 5.36
C SER A 102 10.63 -27.33 4.41
N THR A 103 9.52 -28.07 4.40
CA THR A 103 9.30 -29.24 3.55
C THR A 103 7.86 -29.25 3.02
N ILE A 104 7.62 -29.89 1.87
CA ILE A 104 6.28 -30.02 1.29
C ILE A 104 5.34 -30.79 2.22
N PRO A 105 5.73 -31.92 2.86
CA PRO A 105 4.90 -32.59 3.85
C PRO A 105 4.49 -31.69 5.03
N ALA A 106 5.37 -30.80 5.49
CA ALA A 106 5.04 -29.86 6.57
C ALA A 106 3.97 -28.84 6.12
N ILE A 107 4.08 -28.33 4.89
CA ILE A 107 3.06 -27.46 4.29
C ILE A 107 1.71 -28.19 4.22
N VAL A 108 1.69 -29.42 3.68
CA VAL A 108 0.47 -30.22 3.56
C VAL A 108 -0.17 -30.48 4.93
N ALA A 109 0.63 -30.73 5.96
CA ALA A 109 0.14 -30.92 7.32
C ALA A 109 -0.55 -29.66 7.87
N LEU A 110 0.08 -28.48 7.73
CA LEU A 110 -0.51 -27.20 8.15
C LEU A 110 -1.83 -26.92 7.43
N LEU A 111 -1.87 -27.14 6.11
CA LEU A 111 -3.09 -26.95 5.32
C LEU A 111 -4.19 -27.95 5.70
N ARG A 112 -3.83 -29.21 6.04
CA ARG A 112 -4.80 -30.21 6.49
C ARG A 112 -5.42 -29.86 7.84
N GLU A 113 -4.60 -29.41 8.79
CA GLU A 113 -5.09 -28.91 10.09
C GLU A 113 -6.08 -27.74 9.91
N ALA A 114 -5.78 -26.83 8.98
CA ALA A 114 -6.70 -25.74 8.63
C ALA A 114 -7.99 -26.27 7.97
N ALA A 115 -7.88 -27.29 7.10
CA ALA A 115 -9.03 -27.90 6.42
C ALA A 115 -10.02 -28.53 7.41
N GLU A 116 -9.54 -29.13 8.51
CA GLU A 116 -10.38 -29.72 9.57
C GLU A 116 -11.26 -28.68 10.27
N ASN A 117 -10.80 -27.44 10.37
CA ASN A 117 -11.50 -26.33 11.00
C ASN A 117 -12.27 -25.45 10.00
N THR A 118 -12.12 -25.71 8.71
CA THR A 118 -12.73 -24.91 7.64
C THR A 118 -14.11 -25.47 7.27
N PRO A 119 -15.20 -24.66 7.34
CA PRO A 119 -16.54 -25.11 7.00
C PRO A 119 -16.63 -25.77 5.61
N ALA A 120 -17.54 -26.73 5.46
CA ALA A 120 -17.74 -27.44 4.20
C ALA A 120 -17.98 -26.46 3.03
N GLY A 121 -17.33 -26.72 1.90
CA GLY A 121 -17.43 -25.89 0.69
C GLY A 121 -16.60 -24.60 0.70
N ARG A 122 -15.94 -24.24 1.82
CA ARG A 122 -15.01 -23.10 1.88
C ARG A 122 -13.61 -23.51 1.40
N PRO A 123 -12.90 -22.63 0.68
CA PRO A 123 -11.54 -22.91 0.20
C PRO A 123 -10.55 -22.99 1.37
N VAL A 124 -9.51 -23.81 1.22
CA VAL A 124 -8.37 -23.83 2.13
C VAL A 124 -7.21 -23.11 1.45
N ARG A 125 -6.68 -22.07 2.09
CA ARG A 125 -5.64 -21.22 1.50
C ARG A 125 -4.42 -21.11 2.40
N GLY A 126 -3.24 -21.17 1.78
CA GLY A 126 -1.97 -20.85 2.42
C GLY A 126 -1.15 -19.88 1.59
N TYR A 127 -0.18 -19.22 2.22
CA TYR A 127 0.71 -18.26 1.57
C TYR A 127 2.16 -18.39 2.05
N GLY A 128 3.08 -17.77 1.30
CA GLY A 128 4.42 -17.46 1.80
C GLY A 128 5.48 -18.53 1.57
N TYR A 129 5.14 -19.68 0.98
CA TYR A 129 6.16 -20.69 0.68
C TYR A 129 7.08 -20.22 -0.46
N GLU A 130 8.36 -20.56 -0.36
CA GLU A 130 9.36 -20.35 -1.40
C GLU A 130 10.01 -21.70 -1.73
N HIS A 131 9.74 -22.22 -2.92
CA HIS A 131 10.16 -23.55 -3.34
C HIS A 131 11.67 -23.76 -3.30
N ARG A 132 12.46 -22.70 -3.54
CA ARG A 132 13.94 -22.73 -3.42
C ARG A 132 14.41 -22.90 -1.98
N ASN A 133 13.58 -22.56 -0.99
CA ASN A 133 13.89 -22.73 0.43
C ASN A 133 13.46 -24.11 0.95
N LEU A 134 12.53 -24.79 0.28
CA LEU A 134 12.10 -26.13 0.65
C LEU A 134 13.23 -27.16 0.51
N ALA A 135 13.17 -28.23 1.30
CA ALA A 135 14.11 -29.34 1.21
C ALA A 135 14.09 -30.01 -0.17
N GLU A 136 12.91 -30.08 -0.79
CA GLU A 136 12.67 -30.72 -2.07
C GLU A 136 13.12 -29.87 -3.28
N LYS A 137 13.39 -28.58 -3.09
CA LYS A 137 13.80 -27.63 -4.14
C LYS A 137 12.88 -27.61 -5.38
N ARG A 138 11.58 -27.83 -5.15
CA ARG A 138 10.54 -27.82 -6.18
C ARG A 138 9.23 -27.29 -5.61
N HIS A 139 8.32 -26.91 -6.50
CA HIS A 139 6.94 -26.62 -6.13
C HIS A 139 6.22 -27.90 -5.64
N PRO A 140 5.25 -27.76 -4.71
CA PRO A 140 4.24 -28.78 -4.47
C PRO A 140 3.48 -29.14 -5.76
N ARG A 141 2.90 -30.33 -5.80
CA ARG A 141 2.04 -30.79 -6.90
C ARG A 141 0.58 -30.86 -6.48
N LYS A 142 -0.33 -30.83 -7.45
CA LYS A 142 -1.77 -30.94 -7.22
C LYS A 142 -2.15 -32.19 -6.44
N GLU A 143 -1.44 -33.32 -6.62
CA GLU A 143 -1.70 -34.56 -5.88
C GLU A 143 -1.37 -34.43 -4.39
N GLU A 144 -0.36 -33.63 -4.06
CA GLU A 144 0.02 -33.33 -2.67
C GLU A 144 -1.04 -32.42 -2.02
N LEU A 145 -1.63 -31.50 -2.79
CA LEU A 145 -2.76 -30.69 -2.33
C LEU A 145 -4.11 -31.42 -2.35
N ASP A 146 -4.30 -32.44 -3.19
CA ASP A 146 -5.46 -33.33 -3.16
C ASP A 146 -5.54 -34.10 -1.83
N ALA A 147 -4.38 -34.34 -1.19
CA ALA A 147 -4.31 -34.92 0.14
C ALA A 147 -4.73 -33.94 1.25
N VAL A 148 -4.79 -32.63 1.00
CA VAL A 148 -5.38 -31.65 1.94
C VAL A 148 -6.90 -31.75 1.86
N ALA A 149 -7.45 -31.66 0.66
CA ALA A 149 -8.88 -31.87 0.40
C ALA A 149 -9.13 -32.21 -1.08
N GLY A 150 -10.10 -33.10 -1.34
CA GLY A 150 -10.52 -33.49 -2.69
C GLY A 150 -11.87 -32.93 -3.14
N ASP A 151 -12.59 -32.25 -2.25
CA ASP A 151 -13.99 -31.81 -2.41
C ASP A 151 -14.17 -30.28 -2.44
N ARG A 152 -13.07 -29.53 -2.29
CA ARG A 152 -13.03 -28.07 -2.22
C ARG A 152 -11.75 -27.54 -2.84
N GLU A 153 -11.71 -26.24 -3.10
CA GLU A 153 -10.51 -25.57 -3.58
C GLU A 153 -9.42 -25.58 -2.51
N VAL A 154 -8.21 -25.95 -2.90
CA VAL A 154 -6.99 -25.74 -2.12
C VAL A 154 -6.06 -24.89 -2.95
N TYR A 155 -5.63 -23.75 -2.41
CA TYR A 155 -4.70 -22.84 -3.06
C TYR A 155 -3.53 -22.52 -2.12
N LEU A 156 -2.32 -22.72 -2.62
CA LEU A 156 -1.09 -22.38 -1.92
C LEU A 156 -0.34 -21.32 -2.74
N MET A 157 -0.38 -20.07 -2.27
CA MET A 157 0.26 -18.93 -2.91
C MET A 157 1.76 -18.91 -2.60
N ASN A 158 2.58 -18.75 -3.65
CA ASN A 158 4.02 -18.58 -3.50
C ASN A 158 4.35 -17.21 -2.88
N ALA A 159 5.47 -17.11 -2.18
CA ALA A 159 5.95 -15.86 -1.55
C ALA A 159 6.07 -14.68 -2.52
N SER A 160 6.23 -14.93 -3.83
CA SER A 160 6.25 -13.87 -4.85
C SER A 160 4.90 -13.18 -5.05
N GLY A 161 3.77 -13.83 -4.72
CA GLY A 161 2.45 -13.35 -5.09
C GLY A 161 2.12 -13.44 -6.58
N HIS A 162 3.02 -13.96 -7.43
CA HIS A 162 2.84 -14.09 -8.88
C HIS A 162 2.32 -15.46 -9.34
N GLY A 163 1.99 -16.34 -8.39
CA GLY A 163 1.53 -17.67 -8.70
C GLY A 163 1.45 -18.57 -7.48
N GLY A 164 1.17 -19.84 -7.72
CA GLY A 164 1.04 -20.83 -6.67
C GLY A 164 0.68 -22.20 -7.20
N VAL A 165 0.23 -23.07 -6.31
CA VAL A 165 -0.20 -24.43 -6.65
C VAL A 165 -1.64 -24.61 -6.20
N VAL A 166 -2.44 -25.25 -7.05
CA VAL A 166 -3.82 -25.64 -6.75
C VAL A 166 -4.01 -27.15 -6.82
N ASN A 167 -5.00 -27.66 -6.09
CA ASN A 167 -5.38 -29.08 -6.18
C ASN A 167 -6.13 -29.42 -7.48
N SER A 168 -6.37 -30.70 -7.71
CA SER A 168 -7.08 -31.18 -8.90
C SER A 168 -8.54 -30.75 -8.91
N PHE A 169 -9.15 -30.52 -7.75
CA PHE A 169 -10.52 -30.00 -7.66
C PHE A 169 -10.64 -28.60 -8.29
N THR A 170 -9.76 -27.68 -7.92
CA THR A 170 -9.76 -26.29 -8.46
C THR A 170 -9.62 -26.27 -9.97
N LEU A 171 -8.73 -27.08 -10.55
CA LEU A 171 -8.55 -27.18 -11.99
C LEU A 171 -9.83 -27.68 -12.69
N ARG A 172 -10.43 -28.77 -12.19
CA ARG A 172 -11.66 -29.34 -12.76
C ARG A 172 -12.85 -28.38 -12.68
N ARG A 173 -13.01 -27.70 -11.53
CA ARG A 173 -14.08 -26.71 -11.32
C ARG A 173 -14.04 -25.59 -12.35
N ASN A 174 -12.85 -25.21 -12.78
CA ASN A 174 -12.62 -24.15 -13.77
C ASN A 174 -12.46 -24.67 -15.21
N GLY A 175 -12.70 -25.96 -15.45
CA GLY A 175 -12.60 -26.55 -16.80
C GLY A 175 -11.18 -26.61 -17.37
N VAL A 176 -10.15 -26.50 -16.53
CA VAL A 176 -8.75 -26.59 -16.95
C VAL A 176 -8.36 -28.07 -17.10
N THR A 177 -7.97 -28.45 -18.31
CA THR A 177 -7.55 -29.79 -18.68
C THR A 177 -6.13 -29.78 -19.21
N ARG A 178 -5.55 -30.96 -19.40
CA ARG A 178 -4.24 -31.13 -20.06
C ARG A 178 -4.11 -30.33 -21.36
N ASP A 179 -5.18 -30.28 -22.15
CA ASP A 179 -5.21 -29.61 -23.45
C ASP A 179 -5.57 -28.10 -23.40
N THR A 180 -5.80 -27.52 -22.22
CA THR A 180 -6.14 -26.10 -22.09
C THR A 180 -4.92 -25.23 -22.43
N PRO A 181 -4.96 -24.36 -23.46
CA PRO A 181 -3.81 -23.53 -23.79
C PRO A 181 -3.46 -22.58 -22.65
N ASP A 182 -2.18 -22.19 -22.58
CA ASP A 182 -1.74 -21.14 -21.66
C ASP A 182 -2.35 -19.79 -22.08
N PRO A 183 -2.86 -18.97 -21.14
CA PRO A 183 -3.37 -17.65 -21.47
C PRO A 183 -2.23 -16.68 -21.79
N ASP A 184 -2.50 -15.64 -22.58
CA ASP A 184 -1.54 -14.57 -22.79
C ASP A 184 -1.08 -13.99 -21.44
N GLY A 185 0.23 -14.01 -21.21
CA GLY A 185 0.83 -13.52 -19.96
C GLY A 185 0.62 -14.42 -18.74
N GLY A 186 0.40 -15.73 -18.91
CA GLY A 186 0.35 -16.70 -17.80
C GLY A 186 0.60 -18.14 -18.26
N VAL A 187 0.83 -19.05 -17.33
CA VAL A 187 1.21 -20.44 -17.66
C VAL A 187 0.49 -21.44 -16.76
N PHE A 188 -0.03 -22.53 -17.36
CA PHE A 188 -0.40 -23.74 -16.63
C PHE A 188 0.73 -24.77 -16.76
N PHE A 189 1.44 -25.01 -15.68
CA PHE A 189 2.64 -25.85 -15.75
C PHE A 189 2.28 -27.32 -15.92
N ARG A 190 3.09 -28.01 -16.73
CA ARG A 190 2.94 -29.42 -17.08
C ARG A 190 4.25 -30.16 -16.85
N ASP A 191 4.14 -31.44 -16.52
CA ASP A 191 5.31 -32.32 -16.42
C ASP A 191 5.77 -32.88 -17.78
N GLU A 192 6.78 -33.74 -17.75
CA GLU A 192 7.36 -34.39 -18.92
C GLU A 192 6.37 -35.27 -19.72
N HIS A 193 5.27 -35.67 -19.10
CA HIS A 193 4.21 -36.43 -19.74
C HIS A 193 3.09 -35.54 -20.27
N GLY A 194 3.19 -34.21 -20.09
CA GLY A 194 2.18 -33.22 -20.46
C GLY A 194 1.03 -33.11 -19.46
N GLU A 195 1.13 -33.73 -18.28
CA GLU A 195 0.08 -33.66 -17.26
C GLU A 195 0.22 -32.37 -16.44
N LEU A 196 -0.92 -31.74 -16.11
CA LEU A 196 -0.93 -30.53 -15.29
C LEU A 196 -0.36 -30.82 -13.90
N THR A 197 0.61 -30.02 -13.45
CA THR A 197 1.24 -30.17 -12.12
C THR A 197 0.42 -29.52 -11.02
N GLY A 198 -0.51 -28.63 -11.35
CA GLY A 198 -1.22 -27.76 -10.41
C GLY A 198 -0.59 -26.39 -10.21
N GLU A 199 0.65 -26.21 -10.66
CA GLU A 199 1.32 -24.91 -10.63
C GLU A 199 0.75 -23.99 -11.72
N LEU A 200 0.56 -22.72 -11.35
CA LEU A 200 0.04 -21.67 -12.20
C LEU A 200 0.72 -20.33 -11.89
N SER A 201 0.89 -19.49 -12.91
CA SER A 201 1.48 -18.15 -12.78
C SER A 201 0.71 -17.08 -13.56
N ASP A 202 0.77 -15.85 -13.05
CA ASP A 202 0.24 -14.62 -13.65
C ASP A 202 -1.19 -14.79 -14.20
N ALA A 203 -1.41 -14.62 -15.52
CA ALA A 203 -2.77 -14.68 -16.08
C ALA A 203 -3.44 -16.07 -15.95
N ALA A 204 -2.70 -17.15 -15.71
CA ALA A 204 -3.29 -18.46 -15.43
C ALA A 204 -3.99 -18.51 -14.06
N CYS A 205 -3.58 -17.65 -13.11
CA CYS A 205 -4.23 -17.49 -11.83
C CYS A 205 -5.65 -16.87 -11.93
N ASN A 206 -6.06 -16.38 -13.10
CA ASN A 206 -7.42 -15.87 -13.33
C ASN A 206 -8.51 -16.92 -13.09
N ILE A 207 -8.17 -18.21 -13.02
CA ILE A 207 -9.11 -19.26 -12.61
C ILE A 207 -9.51 -19.14 -11.14
N LEU A 208 -8.68 -18.48 -10.31
CA LEU A 208 -8.93 -18.25 -8.89
C LEU A 208 -9.85 -17.05 -8.65
N THR A 209 -9.95 -16.14 -9.62
CA THR A 209 -10.79 -14.93 -9.51
C THR A 209 -12.22 -15.16 -10.02
N GLY A 210 -12.54 -16.36 -10.51
CA GLY A 210 -13.85 -16.69 -11.07
C GLY A 210 -14.17 -15.93 -12.37
N VAL A 211 -15.34 -16.17 -12.96
CA VAL A 211 -15.70 -15.59 -14.27
C VAL A 211 -15.91 -14.08 -14.20
N ALA A 212 -16.38 -13.58 -13.06
CA ALA A 212 -16.70 -12.18 -12.85
C ALA A 212 -15.59 -11.38 -12.13
N GLY A 213 -14.52 -12.03 -11.67
CA GLY A 213 -13.41 -11.35 -11.02
C GLY A 213 -12.50 -10.60 -11.98
N VAL A 214 -11.64 -9.77 -11.40
CA VAL A 214 -10.67 -8.97 -12.16
C VAL A 214 -9.63 -9.88 -12.79
N LYS A 215 -9.39 -9.64 -14.08
CA LYS A 215 -8.39 -10.37 -14.86
C LYS A 215 -7.07 -9.63 -14.77
N VAL A 216 -6.03 -10.34 -14.32
CA VAL A 216 -4.67 -9.85 -14.07
C VAL A 216 -4.17 -8.96 -15.22
N GLY A 217 -4.30 -9.42 -16.47
CA GLY A 217 -4.21 -8.60 -17.69
C GLY A 217 -3.15 -7.49 -17.64
N ARG A 218 -3.58 -6.24 -17.87
CA ARG A 218 -2.73 -5.02 -17.78
C ARG A 218 -2.86 -4.33 -16.40
N HIS A 219 -3.38 -5.01 -15.39
CA HIS A 219 -3.84 -4.42 -14.13
C HIS A 219 -3.05 -4.90 -12.89
N GLY A 220 -1.94 -5.59 -13.10
CA GLY A 220 -1.07 -6.12 -12.04
C GLY A 220 -1.47 -7.52 -11.56
N PRO A 221 -0.58 -8.22 -10.83
CA PRO A 221 -0.70 -9.65 -10.48
C PRO A 221 -1.75 -9.99 -9.41
N ASN A 222 -2.58 -9.03 -8.96
CA ASN A 222 -3.39 -9.24 -7.76
C ASN A 222 -4.56 -10.20 -7.95
N PHE A 223 -4.65 -11.17 -7.04
CA PHE A 223 -5.71 -12.17 -7.02
C PHE A 223 -6.94 -11.63 -6.27
N HIS A 224 -7.89 -11.07 -7.01
CA HIS A 224 -9.20 -10.70 -6.48
C HIS A 224 -10.06 -11.96 -6.29
N LEU A 225 -9.70 -12.80 -5.30
CA LEU A 225 -10.37 -14.07 -5.00
C LEU A 225 -11.84 -13.89 -4.61
N GLU A 226 -12.72 -14.75 -5.11
CA GLU A 226 -14.13 -14.72 -4.73
C GLU A 226 -14.31 -15.28 -3.30
N ASP A 227 -14.40 -14.40 -2.29
CA ASP A 227 -14.91 -14.72 -0.96
C ASP A 227 -16.26 -14.05 -0.70
N GLU A 228 -16.99 -14.57 0.30
CA GLU A 228 -18.24 -13.95 0.74
C GLU A 228 -17.98 -12.57 1.39
N PRO A 229 -18.91 -11.61 1.26
CA PRO A 229 -18.73 -10.26 1.81
C PRO A 229 -18.34 -10.21 3.29
N GLU A 230 -18.93 -11.06 4.13
CA GLU A 230 -18.61 -11.15 5.56
C GLU A 230 -17.18 -11.63 5.82
N GLU A 231 -16.64 -12.49 4.96
CA GLU A 231 -15.26 -12.96 5.07
C GLU A 231 -14.27 -11.88 4.67
N HIS A 232 -14.54 -11.13 3.59
CA HIS A 232 -13.76 -9.93 3.25
C HIS A 232 -13.79 -8.89 4.39
N ALA A 233 -14.95 -8.69 5.03
CA ALA A 233 -15.07 -7.80 6.18
C ALA A 233 -14.23 -8.25 7.38
N ARG A 234 -14.10 -9.57 7.61
CA ARG A 234 -13.22 -10.14 8.65
C ARG A 234 -11.74 -9.96 8.30
N GLN A 235 -11.36 -10.21 7.05
CA GLN A 235 -10.01 -10.01 6.54
C GLN A 235 -9.57 -8.54 6.67
N LEU A 236 -10.41 -7.61 6.22
CA LEU A 236 -10.13 -6.18 6.34
C LEU A 236 -10.12 -5.71 7.80
N ALA A 237 -10.92 -6.31 8.69
CA ALA A 237 -10.82 -6.02 10.12
C ALA A 237 -9.42 -6.37 10.69
N ALA A 238 -8.87 -7.54 10.32
CA ALA A 238 -7.51 -7.92 10.71
C ALA A 238 -6.47 -6.95 10.15
N ALA A 239 -6.61 -6.52 8.89
CA ALA A 239 -5.73 -5.51 8.27
C ALA A 239 -5.74 -4.20 9.06
N GLN A 240 -6.93 -3.67 9.35
CA GLN A 240 -7.07 -2.42 10.11
C GLN A 240 -6.41 -2.49 11.49
N GLU A 241 -6.50 -3.63 12.19
CA GLU A 241 -5.84 -3.80 13.48
C GLU A 241 -4.32 -3.66 13.39
N LYS A 242 -3.71 -4.16 12.31
CA LYS A 242 -2.27 -4.03 12.07
C LYS A 242 -1.86 -2.61 11.69
N PHE A 243 -2.59 -1.97 10.78
CA PHE A 243 -2.33 -0.57 10.42
C PHE A 243 -2.42 0.33 11.64
N LEU A 244 -3.48 0.18 12.45
CA LEU A 244 -3.64 0.94 13.70
C LEU A 244 -2.56 0.59 14.73
N ALA A 245 -2.16 -0.67 14.87
CA ALA A 245 -1.06 -1.04 15.77
C ALA A 245 0.29 -0.43 15.37
N ALA A 246 0.45 -0.03 14.11
CA ALA A 246 1.63 0.64 13.60
C ALA A 246 1.49 2.18 13.52
N GLY A 247 0.42 2.77 14.07
CA GLY A 247 0.21 4.22 14.03
C GLY A 247 -0.41 4.76 12.74
N VAL A 248 -0.81 3.90 11.80
CA VAL A 248 -1.36 4.30 10.50
C VAL A 248 -2.85 4.60 10.63
N THR A 249 -3.23 5.85 10.38
CA THR A 249 -4.62 6.33 10.48
C THR A 249 -5.28 6.50 9.11
N ALA A 250 -4.50 6.76 8.06
CA ALA A 250 -4.99 6.95 6.70
C ALA A 250 -4.22 6.12 5.68
N ILE A 251 -4.94 5.55 4.72
CA ILE A 251 -4.43 4.60 3.73
C ILE A 251 -4.90 5.02 2.33
N GLY A 252 -4.01 4.96 1.34
CA GLY A 252 -4.35 4.92 -0.08
C GLY A 252 -4.43 3.49 -0.56
N ASP A 253 -5.63 2.95 -0.77
CA ASP A 253 -5.78 1.64 -1.40
C ASP A 253 -5.55 1.80 -2.91
N ALA A 254 -4.39 1.35 -3.36
CA ALA A 254 -3.94 1.51 -4.73
C ALA A 254 -4.42 0.38 -5.65
N GLN A 255 -5.41 -0.43 -5.25
CA GLN A 255 -5.96 -1.54 -6.04
C GLN A 255 -7.45 -1.83 -5.77
N VAL A 256 -8.29 -0.80 -5.91
CA VAL A 256 -9.73 -0.94 -5.68
C VAL A 256 -10.46 -1.37 -6.95
N THR A 257 -11.25 -2.44 -6.85
CA THR A 257 -12.16 -2.90 -7.89
C THR A 257 -13.60 -2.69 -7.46
N ARG A 258 -14.58 -3.16 -8.24
CA ARG A 258 -15.99 -3.16 -7.82
C ARG A 258 -16.20 -3.89 -6.49
N ARG A 259 -15.41 -4.95 -6.23
CA ARG A 259 -15.47 -5.76 -5.02
C ARG A 259 -15.05 -4.96 -3.79
N GLU A 260 -13.86 -4.37 -3.81
CA GLU A 260 -13.36 -3.54 -2.71
C GLU A 260 -14.23 -2.31 -2.51
N PHE A 261 -14.69 -1.69 -3.61
CA PHE A 261 -15.55 -0.52 -3.54
C PHE A 261 -16.88 -0.81 -2.81
N ASP A 262 -17.60 -1.88 -3.16
CA ASP A 262 -18.82 -2.30 -2.46
C ASP A 262 -18.54 -2.65 -0.98
N MET A 263 -17.45 -3.37 -0.72
CA MET A 263 -17.04 -3.71 0.65
C MET A 263 -16.77 -2.47 1.50
N TYR A 264 -16.00 -1.50 0.99
CA TYR A 264 -15.68 -0.27 1.72
C TYR A 264 -16.94 0.54 2.02
N LEU A 265 -17.86 0.67 1.06
CA LEU A 265 -19.14 1.34 1.29
C LEU A 265 -19.94 0.68 2.41
N ARG A 266 -20.06 -0.66 2.40
CA ARG A 266 -20.80 -1.40 3.44
C ARG A 266 -20.16 -1.27 4.81
N LEU A 267 -18.83 -1.28 4.89
CA LEU A 267 -18.12 -1.13 6.15
C LEU A 267 -18.24 0.28 6.72
N ASP A 268 -18.18 1.30 5.87
CA ASP A 268 -18.38 2.69 6.27
C ASP A 268 -19.83 2.91 6.76
N GLU A 269 -20.84 2.42 6.01
CA GLU A 269 -22.25 2.46 6.41
C GLU A 269 -22.52 1.73 7.74
N ALA A 270 -21.79 0.65 7.99
CA ALA A 270 -21.90 -0.13 9.24
C ALA A 270 -21.07 0.43 10.40
N GLY A 271 -20.31 1.53 10.22
CA GLY A 271 -19.40 2.07 11.24
C GLY A 271 -18.24 1.14 11.59
N ARG A 272 -17.85 0.24 10.67
CA ARG A 272 -16.79 -0.77 10.85
C ARG A 272 -15.48 -0.40 10.16
N LEU A 273 -15.47 0.68 9.39
CA LEU A 273 -14.26 1.25 8.79
C LEU A 273 -13.54 2.14 9.82
N LYS A 274 -12.52 1.57 10.46
CA LYS A 274 -11.76 2.21 11.54
C LYS A 274 -10.68 3.15 11.01
N THR A 275 -9.97 2.79 9.94
CA THR A 275 -8.98 3.65 9.28
C THR A 275 -9.63 4.52 8.20
N ARG A 276 -8.94 5.58 7.76
CA ARG A 276 -9.38 6.37 6.61
C ARG A 276 -8.86 5.77 5.32
N VAL A 277 -9.73 5.49 4.35
CA VAL A 277 -9.37 4.84 3.09
C VAL A 277 -9.61 5.75 1.90
N HIS A 278 -8.59 5.87 1.05
CA HIS A 278 -8.59 6.65 -0.18
C HIS A 278 -8.43 5.69 -1.35
N MET A 279 -9.51 5.47 -2.09
CA MET A 279 -9.63 4.44 -3.11
C MET A 279 -9.08 4.92 -4.46
N TYR A 280 -8.11 4.20 -5.00
CA TYR A 280 -7.72 4.29 -6.40
C TYR A 280 -8.31 3.11 -7.16
N LEU A 281 -9.28 3.39 -8.05
CA LEU A 281 -9.89 2.35 -8.85
C LEU A 281 -8.90 1.85 -9.91
N LEU A 282 -8.84 0.54 -10.15
CA LEU A 282 -8.02 0.00 -11.23
C LEU A 282 -8.47 0.51 -12.60
N SER A 283 -7.51 0.67 -13.51
CA SER A 283 -7.72 1.32 -14.82
C SER A 283 -8.79 0.71 -15.72
N HIS A 284 -9.12 -0.58 -15.58
CA HIS A 284 -10.25 -1.19 -16.30
C HIS A 284 -11.62 -0.61 -15.90
N LEU A 285 -11.70 0.07 -14.76
CA LEU A 285 -12.90 0.76 -14.29
C LEU A 285 -12.93 2.23 -14.69
N LEU A 286 -11.93 2.76 -15.39
CA LEU A 286 -11.86 4.19 -15.76
C LEU A 286 -13.16 4.65 -16.46
N ASP A 287 -13.59 3.92 -17.48
CA ASP A 287 -14.76 4.28 -18.27
C ASP A 287 -16.04 4.28 -17.42
N GLN A 288 -16.17 3.28 -16.56
CA GLN A 288 -17.31 3.14 -15.66
C GLN A 288 -17.31 4.22 -14.58
N ALA A 289 -16.15 4.56 -14.04
CA ALA A 289 -16.00 5.65 -13.09
C ALA A 289 -16.45 6.98 -13.72
N LEU A 290 -16.05 7.25 -14.96
CA LEU A 290 -16.45 8.45 -15.70
C LEU A 290 -17.95 8.45 -16.04
N GLU A 291 -18.51 7.33 -16.49
CA GLU A 291 -19.95 7.17 -16.74
C GLU A 291 -20.80 7.38 -15.48
N MET A 292 -20.28 6.98 -14.32
CA MET A 292 -20.91 7.21 -13.02
C MET A 292 -20.72 8.64 -12.48
N GLY A 293 -19.91 9.47 -13.14
CA GLY A 293 -19.60 10.84 -12.70
C GLY A 293 -18.58 10.92 -11.57
N LEU A 294 -17.74 9.89 -11.38
CA LEU A 294 -16.61 9.93 -10.45
C LEU A 294 -15.45 10.72 -11.09
N HIS A 295 -15.51 12.05 -10.97
CA HIS A 295 -14.52 12.98 -11.51
C HIS A 295 -14.04 14.01 -10.45
N GLY A 296 -14.26 13.72 -9.17
CA GLY A 296 -13.89 14.60 -8.05
C GLY A 296 -14.14 13.94 -6.69
N ALA A 297 -14.04 14.73 -5.61
CA ALA A 297 -14.19 14.23 -4.24
C ALA A 297 -15.56 13.56 -4.03
N PHE A 298 -15.53 12.24 -3.85
CA PHE A 298 -16.69 11.42 -3.52
C PHE A 298 -16.34 10.62 -2.28
N GLY A 299 -17.21 10.66 -1.26
CA GLY A 299 -16.96 9.90 -0.04
C GLY A 299 -17.54 10.50 1.24
N THR A 300 -17.07 9.96 2.35
CA THR A 300 -17.22 10.44 3.72
C THR A 300 -15.86 10.91 4.25
N THR A 301 -15.81 11.19 5.54
CA THR A 301 -14.57 11.60 6.23
C THR A 301 -13.63 10.41 6.46
N ARG A 302 -14.16 9.18 6.36
CA ARG A 302 -13.44 7.91 6.50
C ARG A 302 -13.18 7.22 5.18
N LEU A 303 -14.01 7.41 4.16
CA LEU A 303 -13.85 6.76 2.87
C LEU A 303 -13.91 7.78 1.74
N ALA A 304 -12.92 7.82 0.85
CA ALA A 304 -12.91 8.73 -0.29
C ALA A 304 -12.47 8.03 -1.59
N PHE A 305 -13.02 8.44 -2.73
CA PHE A 305 -12.46 8.15 -4.04
C PHE A 305 -11.35 9.18 -4.35
N ALA A 306 -10.17 8.68 -4.69
CA ALA A 306 -8.96 9.49 -4.89
C ALA A 306 -8.52 9.58 -6.35
N GLY A 307 -8.66 8.50 -7.13
CA GLY A 307 -8.19 8.51 -8.52
C GLY A 307 -8.20 7.14 -9.17
N ILE A 308 -7.37 6.98 -10.20
CA ILE A 308 -7.28 5.76 -11.01
C ILE A 308 -5.86 5.20 -10.96
N LYS A 309 -5.73 3.90 -10.65
CA LYS A 309 -4.47 3.15 -10.66
C LYS A 309 -4.21 2.54 -12.03
N PHE A 310 -2.98 2.70 -12.50
CA PHE A 310 -2.41 2.05 -13.68
C PHE A 310 -1.14 1.28 -13.34
N TYR A 311 -0.71 0.43 -14.28
CA TYR A 311 0.58 -0.24 -14.24
C TYR A 311 1.31 -0.02 -15.56
N ALA A 312 2.58 0.39 -15.49
CA ALA A 312 3.42 0.59 -16.67
C ALA A 312 4.27 -0.65 -16.96
N ASP A 313 4.90 -1.25 -15.94
CA ASP A 313 5.76 -2.43 -16.02
C ASP A 313 5.66 -3.33 -14.78
N GLY A 314 6.50 -4.38 -14.71
CA GLY A 314 6.58 -5.30 -13.57
C GLY A 314 7.55 -4.86 -12.46
N THR A 315 8.02 -5.82 -11.67
CA THR A 315 8.82 -5.55 -10.46
C THR A 315 10.32 -5.72 -10.70
N LEU A 316 11.15 -4.95 -9.98
CA LEU A 316 12.61 -5.09 -10.02
C LEU A 316 13.06 -6.45 -9.47
N GLY A 317 12.58 -6.81 -8.27
CA GLY A 317 12.95 -8.07 -7.62
C GLY A 317 12.45 -9.33 -8.35
N GLY A 318 11.33 -9.21 -9.06
CA GLY A 318 10.78 -10.29 -9.88
C GLY A 318 11.40 -10.41 -11.27
N TRP A 319 12.28 -9.48 -11.66
CA TRP A 319 12.87 -9.38 -13.01
C TRP A 319 11.78 -9.32 -14.10
N THR A 320 10.74 -8.53 -13.86
CA THR A 320 9.61 -8.28 -14.78
C THR A 320 9.42 -6.80 -15.13
N ALA A 321 10.11 -5.89 -14.43
CA ALA A 321 10.27 -4.50 -14.84
C ALA A 321 10.96 -4.42 -16.22
N TYR A 322 10.63 -3.40 -17.02
CA TYR A 322 11.05 -3.40 -18.43
C TYR A 322 12.46 -2.84 -18.61
N PHE A 323 13.41 -3.69 -18.98
CA PHE A 323 14.78 -3.31 -19.38
C PHE A 323 15.02 -3.85 -20.80
N PRO A 324 14.95 -3.00 -21.85
CA PRO A 324 15.02 -3.46 -23.24
C PRO A 324 16.35 -4.14 -23.59
N ASP A 325 17.43 -3.76 -22.91
CA ASP A 325 18.77 -4.35 -23.08
C ASP A 325 18.99 -5.63 -22.24
N GLY A 326 17.98 -6.03 -21.47
CA GLY A 326 17.98 -7.21 -20.62
C GLY A 326 18.61 -7.00 -19.23
N TYR A 327 18.55 -8.03 -18.39
CA TYR A 327 19.17 -8.03 -17.05
C TYR A 327 20.63 -8.50 -17.13
N VAL A 328 21.49 -8.05 -16.20
CA VAL A 328 22.94 -8.34 -16.20
C VAL A 328 23.22 -9.84 -16.21
N GLY A 329 22.47 -10.62 -15.44
CA GLY A 329 22.61 -12.08 -15.36
C GLY A 329 21.87 -12.85 -16.45
N ASP A 330 20.97 -12.21 -17.19
CA ASP A 330 20.18 -12.81 -18.27
C ASP A 330 19.77 -11.75 -19.31
N PRO A 331 20.63 -11.47 -20.31
CA PRO A 331 20.35 -10.47 -21.34
C PRO A 331 19.15 -10.80 -22.23
N CYS A 332 18.67 -12.04 -22.22
CA CYS A 332 17.49 -12.44 -22.99
C CYS A 332 16.18 -12.12 -22.24
N ARG A 333 16.26 -11.82 -20.95
CA ARG A 333 15.11 -11.46 -20.12
C ARG A 333 15.03 -9.94 -20.03
N THR A 334 13.96 -9.37 -20.55
CA THR A 334 13.78 -7.91 -20.64
C THR A 334 12.62 -7.37 -19.80
N GLY A 335 11.86 -8.25 -19.13
CA GLY A 335 10.57 -7.87 -18.54
C GLY A 335 9.57 -7.41 -19.59
N GLN A 336 8.57 -6.63 -19.21
CA GLN A 336 7.56 -6.15 -20.16
C GLN A 336 6.89 -4.84 -19.74
N LEU A 337 6.51 -4.04 -20.73
CA LEU A 337 5.49 -3.01 -20.56
C LEU A 337 4.10 -3.66 -20.62
N TYR A 338 3.20 -3.23 -19.75
CA TYR A 338 1.82 -3.73 -19.77
C TYR A 338 0.94 -3.01 -20.78
N HIS A 339 1.36 -1.84 -21.26
CA HIS A 339 0.63 -1.06 -22.26
C HIS A 339 1.55 -0.71 -23.43
N ASP A 340 0.96 -0.63 -24.63
CA ASP A 340 1.58 0.15 -25.69
C ASP A 340 1.61 1.64 -25.24
N PRO A 341 2.71 2.37 -25.47
CA PRO A 341 2.83 3.77 -25.05
C PRO A 341 1.70 4.68 -25.53
N LYS A 342 1.16 4.45 -26.75
CA LYS A 342 0.07 5.27 -27.29
C LYS A 342 -1.25 4.96 -26.59
N ASP A 343 -1.53 3.69 -26.32
CA ASP A 343 -2.70 3.28 -25.55
C ASP A 343 -2.65 3.87 -24.13
N TYR A 344 -1.48 3.82 -23.51
CA TYR A 344 -1.26 4.37 -22.17
C TYR A 344 -1.47 5.90 -22.15
N ALA A 345 -0.89 6.63 -23.11
CA ALA A 345 -1.06 8.08 -23.23
C ALA A 345 -2.53 8.47 -23.43
N ALA A 346 -3.29 7.70 -24.22
CA ALA A 346 -4.73 7.92 -24.38
C ALA A 346 -5.51 7.74 -23.07
N LEU A 347 -5.17 6.73 -22.26
CA LEU A 347 -5.79 6.50 -20.95
C LEU A 347 -5.46 7.61 -19.95
N ILE A 348 -4.21 8.05 -19.88
CA ILE A 348 -3.79 9.17 -19.02
C ILE A 348 -4.47 10.47 -19.46
N GLY A 349 -4.50 10.75 -20.76
CA GLY A 349 -5.23 11.89 -21.31
C GLY A 349 -6.69 11.90 -20.88
N LYS A 350 -7.39 10.76 -21.02
CA LYS A 350 -8.80 10.61 -20.62
C LYS A 350 -9.03 10.88 -19.14
N ALA A 351 -8.21 10.31 -18.25
CA ALA A 351 -8.31 10.56 -16.81
C ALA A 351 -7.97 12.01 -16.46
N HIS A 352 -6.94 12.57 -17.08
CA HIS A 352 -6.46 13.93 -16.83
C HIS A 352 -7.50 14.99 -17.24
N GLU A 353 -8.10 14.85 -18.42
CA GLU A 353 -9.17 15.73 -18.91
C GLU A 353 -10.40 15.72 -18.00
N ALA A 354 -10.69 14.58 -17.39
CA ALA A 354 -11.78 14.43 -16.43
C ALA A 354 -11.45 15.00 -15.02
N GLY A 355 -10.28 15.59 -14.81
CA GLY A 355 -9.90 16.11 -13.49
C GLY A 355 -9.41 15.05 -12.50
N LEU A 356 -9.21 13.80 -12.94
CA LEU A 356 -8.74 12.72 -12.08
C LEU A 356 -7.22 12.78 -11.88
N GLN A 357 -6.78 12.42 -10.68
CA GLN A 357 -5.40 12.05 -10.39
C GLN A 357 -5.16 10.61 -10.87
N THR A 358 -3.98 10.35 -11.41
CA THR A 358 -3.56 8.99 -11.76
C THR A 358 -2.43 8.55 -10.85
N ALA A 359 -2.44 7.27 -10.51
CA ALA A 359 -1.42 6.57 -9.75
C ALA A 359 -0.85 5.50 -10.66
N THR A 360 0.42 5.56 -11.08
CA THR A 360 0.97 4.54 -11.99
C THR A 360 2.15 3.81 -11.39
N HIS A 361 2.05 2.49 -11.26
CA HIS A 361 3.20 1.63 -10.98
C HIS A 361 4.22 1.75 -12.11
N ALA A 362 5.44 2.23 -11.81
CA ALA A 362 6.54 2.24 -12.75
C ALA A 362 7.88 2.05 -12.02
N GLN A 363 8.68 1.08 -12.47
CA GLN A 363 9.95 0.73 -11.85
C GLN A 363 11.16 1.13 -12.70
N SER A 364 11.16 0.74 -13.98
CA SER A 364 12.27 0.96 -14.90
C SER A 364 12.33 2.41 -15.43
N PRO A 365 13.51 2.89 -15.86
CA PRO A 365 13.64 4.18 -16.55
C PRO A 365 12.70 4.29 -17.76
N ASP A 366 12.58 3.27 -18.60
CA ASP A 366 11.70 3.29 -19.78
C ASP A 366 10.22 3.39 -19.42
N ALA A 367 9.76 2.64 -18.41
CA ALA A 367 8.40 2.75 -17.92
C ALA A 367 8.13 4.14 -17.32
N ILE A 368 9.06 4.69 -16.54
CA ILE A 368 8.95 6.04 -15.97
C ILE A 368 8.90 7.09 -17.09
N ALA A 369 9.70 6.95 -18.16
CA ALA A 369 9.66 7.84 -19.32
C ALA A 369 8.28 7.82 -19.97
N MET A 370 7.72 6.63 -20.22
CA MET A 370 6.37 6.47 -20.78
C MET A 370 5.31 7.19 -19.92
N VAL A 371 5.42 7.11 -18.59
CA VAL A 371 4.50 7.80 -17.68
C VAL A 371 4.65 9.33 -17.76
N LEU A 372 5.88 9.82 -17.73
CA LEU A 372 6.16 11.27 -17.79
C LEU A 372 5.77 11.88 -19.14
N ASP A 373 6.00 11.18 -20.25
CA ASP A 373 5.61 11.61 -21.60
C ASP A 373 4.08 11.73 -21.71
N ALA A 374 3.34 10.73 -21.21
CA ALA A 374 1.88 10.76 -21.20
C ALA A 374 1.30 11.91 -20.34
N ILE A 375 1.93 12.19 -19.19
CA ILE A 375 1.53 13.30 -18.30
C ILE A 375 1.85 14.66 -18.95
N ASP A 376 3.04 14.81 -19.54
CA ASP A 376 3.42 16.03 -20.27
C ASP A 376 2.47 16.31 -21.43
N ASP A 377 2.18 15.31 -22.27
CA ASP A 377 1.22 15.41 -23.36
C ASP A 377 -0.19 15.81 -22.87
N ALA A 378 -0.62 15.31 -21.71
CA ALA A 378 -1.89 15.68 -21.11
C ALA A 378 -1.89 17.12 -20.59
N GLN A 379 -0.82 17.53 -19.91
CA GLN A 379 -0.64 18.89 -19.39
C GLN A 379 -0.55 19.92 -20.51
N GLN A 380 0.12 19.61 -21.62
CA GLN A 380 0.19 20.50 -22.79
C GLN A 380 -1.19 20.71 -23.43
N ARG A 381 -2.04 19.68 -23.45
CA ARG A 381 -3.40 19.75 -24.03
C ARG A 381 -4.42 20.40 -23.10
N ASN A 382 -4.33 20.14 -21.79
CA ASN A 382 -5.26 20.68 -20.79
C ASN A 382 -4.52 21.01 -19.47
N PRO A 383 -3.82 22.15 -19.37
CA PRO A 383 -3.00 22.46 -18.20
C PRO A 383 -3.77 22.42 -16.87
N ARG A 384 -3.30 21.58 -15.95
CA ARG A 384 -3.80 21.46 -14.57
C ARG A 384 -2.64 21.64 -13.59
N PRO A 385 -2.44 22.86 -13.04
CA PRO A 385 -1.34 23.18 -12.14
C PRO A 385 -1.25 22.32 -10.88
N ASP A 386 -2.39 21.76 -10.44
CA ASP A 386 -2.48 20.93 -9.24
C ASP A 386 -3.02 19.52 -9.57
N ALA A 387 -2.59 18.95 -10.71
CA ALA A 387 -3.02 17.61 -11.13
C ALA A 387 -2.48 16.48 -10.23
N ARG A 388 -1.28 16.71 -9.64
CA ARG A 388 -0.59 15.82 -8.69
C ARG A 388 -0.50 14.36 -9.14
N HIS A 389 -0.31 14.09 -10.43
CA HIS A 389 -0.16 12.71 -10.89
C HIS A 389 0.97 12.00 -10.13
N ARG A 390 0.76 10.72 -9.82
CA ARG A 390 1.66 9.94 -8.99
C ARG A 390 2.36 8.86 -9.80
N ILE A 391 3.63 8.65 -9.48
CA ILE A 391 4.38 7.47 -9.89
C ILE A 391 4.59 6.61 -8.65
N GLU A 392 3.94 5.46 -8.63
CA GLU A 392 4.08 4.49 -7.56
C GLU A 392 5.40 3.76 -7.71
N HIS A 393 6.06 3.54 -6.58
CA HIS A 393 7.39 2.98 -6.44
C HIS A 393 8.48 3.89 -6.97
N CYS A 394 8.39 4.34 -8.22
CA CYS A 394 9.39 5.17 -8.88
C CYS A 394 10.79 4.57 -8.67
N GLY A 395 10.97 3.35 -9.17
CA GLY A 395 12.08 2.46 -8.81
C GLY A 395 13.45 3.05 -9.08
N LEU A 396 13.80 3.19 -10.37
CA LEU A 396 15.12 3.63 -10.84
C LEU A 396 15.01 4.82 -11.81
N PRO A 397 14.47 5.97 -11.40
CA PRO A 397 14.44 7.15 -12.26
C PRO A 397 15.87 7.62 -12.60
N SER A 398 16.07 8.11 -13.82
CA SER A 398 17.26 8.89 -14.17
C SER A 398 17.20 10.30 -13.55
N PRO A 399 18.34 10.98 -13.33
CA PRO A 399 18.36 12.36 -12.84
C PRO A 399 17.50 13.31 -13.70
N GLU A 400 17.52 13.16 -15.02
CA GLU A 400 16.72 13.97 -15.94
C GLU A 400 15.21 13.72 -15.74
N GLN A 401 14.81 12.49 -15.44
CA GLN A 401 13.42 12.16 -15.14
C GLN A 401 12.97 12.78 -13.81
N ILE A 402 13.85 12.90 -12.83
CA ILE A 402 13.57 13.59 -11.56
C ILE A 402 13.31 15.08 -11.80
N GLU A 403 14.13 15.74 -12.62
CA GLU A 403 13.91 17.14 -13.01
C GLU A 403 12.58 17.32 -13.76
N ARG A 404 12.23 16.38 -14.64
CA ARG A 404 10.92 16.36 -15.31
C ARG A 404 9.77 16.19 -14.33
N MET A 405 9.90 15.35 -13.31
CA MET A 405 8.87 15.21 -12.27
C MET A 405 8.63 16.53 -11.55
N ALA A 406 9.68 17.27 -11.19
CA ALA A 406 9.56 18.59 -10.58
C ALA A 406 8.83 19.58 -11.49
N ALA A 407 9.19 19.62 -12.78
CA ALA A 407 8.58 20.51 -13.76
C ALA A 407 7.08 20.20 -14.00
N LEU A 408 6.71 18.92 -13.98
CA LEU A 408 5.33 18.46 -14.23
C LEU A 408 4.45 18.43 -12.97
N GLY A 409 5.01 18.65 -11.78
CA GLY A 409 4.30 18.50 -10.52
C GLY A 409 3.91 17.04 -10.22
N VAL A 410 4.76 16.10 -10.61
CA VAL A 410 4.57 14.65 -10.37
C VAL A 410 5.08 14.27 -8.99
N HIS A 411 4.34 13.41 -8.30
CA HIS A 411 4.66 12.95 -6.96
C HIS A 411 5.09 11.47 -6.97
N PRO A 412 6.36 11.14 -6.70
CA PRO A 412 6.75 9.77 -6.45
C PRO A 412 6.22 9.29 -5.08
N VAL A 413 5.75 8.04 -5.02
CA VAL A 413 5.33 7.36 -3.77
C VAL A 413 6.21 6.13 -3.59
N ASN A 414 7.21 6.24 -2.72
CA ASN A 414 8.31 5.27 -2.59
C ASN A 414 8.11 4.32 -1.41
N GLN A 415 8.81 3.17 -1.45
CA GLN A 415 8.77 2.15 -0.39
C GLN A 415 10.20 1.82 0.05
N PRO A 416 10.77 2.54 1.02
CA PRO A 416 12.11 2.27 1.54
C PRO A 416 12.33 0.81 1.92
N GLN A 417 11.30 0.19 2.49
CA GLN A 417 11.32 -1.21 2.90
C GLN A 417 11.60 -2.19 1.75
N HIS A 418 11.36 -1.80 0.49
CA HIS A 418 11.69 -2.63 -0.67
C HIS A 418 13.21 -2.76 -0.84
N TYR A 419 13.98 -1.67 -0.75
CA TYR A 419 15.43 -1.77 -0.80
C TYR A 419 16.03 -2.26 0.53
N TYR A 420 15.33 -2.10 1.67
CA TYR A 420 15.70 -2.80 2.90
C TYR A 420 15.69 -4.32 2.70
N ASN A 421 14.64 -4.86 2.07
CA ASN A 421 14.48 -6.31 1.92
C ASN A 421 15.24 -6.89 0.71
N TRP A 422 15.36 -6.16 -0.40
CA TRP A 422 15.81 -6.69 -1.69
C TRP A 422 16.81 -5.81 -2.45
N GLY A 423 17.36 -4.76 -1.84
CA GLY A 423 18.22 -3.78 -2.52
C GLY A 423 19.45 -4.39 -3.22
N GLU A 424 20.11 -5.35 -2.57
CA GLU A 424 21.24 -6.06 -3.18
C GLU A 424 20.79 -6.92 -4.38
N GLY A 425 19.63 -7.56 -4.27
CA GLY A 425 19.07 -8.38 -5.36
C GLY A 425 18.72 -7.54 -6.60
N VAL A 426 18.30 -6.29 -6.42
CA VAL A 426 18.12 -5.34 -7.53
C VAL A 426 19.48 -4.98 -8.14
N THR A 427 20.48 -4.66 -7.31
CA THR A 427 21.84 -4.34 -7.78
C THR A 427 22.45 -5.49 -8.57
N ASP A 428 22.28 -6.73 -8.11
CA ASP A 428 22.74 -7.93 -8.81
C ASP A 428 21.99 -8.13 -10.15
N ALA A 429 20.71 -7.77 -10.21
CA ALA A 429 19.87 -7.94 -11.39
C ALA A 429 20.20 -6.93 -12.50
N VAL A 430 20.31 -5.64 -12.14
CA VAL A 430 20.43 -4.55 -13.13
C VAL A 430 21.81 -3.90 -13.18
N GLY A 431 22.72 -4.25 -12.27
CA GLY A 431 24.02 -3.60 -12.14
C GLY A 431 23.87 -2.15 -11.66
N THR A 432 24.75 -1.26 -12.09
CA THR A 432 24.60 0.19 -11.89
C THR A 432 23.57 0.73 -12.89
N PRO A 433 22.55 1.51 -12.47
CA PRO A 433 22.45 2.22 -11.18
C PRO A 433 21.51 1.56 -10.15
N GLY A 434 21.48 0.25 -10.00
CA GLY A 434 20.63 -0.48 -9.06
C GLY A 434 20.77 -0.04 -7.59
N GLU A 435 21.94 0.48 -7.21
CA GLU A 435 22.17 1.09 -5.90
C GLU A 435 21.36 2.39 -5.66
N ARG A 436 20.84 3.01 -6.73
CA ARG A 436 19.94 4.18 -6.71
C ARG A 436 18.47 3.81 -6.53
N PHE A 437 18.13 2.56 -6.18
CA PHE A 437 16.74 2.17 -5.95
C PHE A 437 16.08 3.12 -4.92
N ASN A 438 15.03 3.82 -5.36
CA ASN A 438 14.33 4.92 -4.66
C ASN A 438 15.31 5.99 -4.14
N PRO A 439 15.81 6.89 -5.02
CA PRO A 439 16.84 7.86 -4.67
C PRO A 439 16.24 9.10 -3.98
N LEU A 440 15.81 8.95 -2.72
CA LEU A 440 15.02 9.97 -2.01
C LEU A 440 15.74 11.33 -1.86
N GLY A 441 17.04 11.32 -1.57
CA GLY A 441 17.83 12.54 -1.45
C GLY A 441 17.93 13.32 -2.77
N GLU A 442 17.95 12.64 -3.92
CA GLU A 442 17.91 13.29 -5.24
C GLU A 442 16.56 13.96 -5.50
N PHE A 443 15.44 13.31 -5.12
CA PHE A 443 14.13 13.95 -5.19
C PHE A 443 14.09 15.24 -4.38
N GLN A 444 14.58 15.19 -3.13
CA GLN A 444 14.63 16.35 -2.24
C GLN A 444 15.51 17.47 -2.83
N ALA A 445 16.68 17.14 -3.38
CA ALA A 445 17.59 18.10 -4.00
C ALA A 445 16.98 18.79 -5.24
N ALA A 446 16.17 18.06 -6.01
CA ALA A 446 15.48 18.58 -7.20
C ALA A 446 14.15 19.29 -6.89
N GLY A 447 13.73 19.36 -5.63
CA GLY A 447 12.43 19.93 -5.23
C GLY A 447 11.23 19.04 -5.57
N VAL A 448 11.45 17.76 -5.84
CA VAL A 448 10.39 16.75 -5.99
C VAL A 448 9.92 16.32 -4.59
N PRO A 449 8.61 16.35 -4.30
CA PRO A 449 8.10 15.92 -3.00
C PRO A 449 8.43 14.45 -2.70
N VAL A 450 8.98 14.19 -1.52
CA VAL A 450 9.25 12.83 -1.03
C VAL A 450 8.03 12.30 -0.28
N THR A 451 7.57 11.11 -0.65
CA THR A 451 6.44 10.44 0.00
C THR A 451 6.77 8.97 0.21
N LEU A 452 6.46 8.43 1.40
CA LEU A 452 6.74 7.04 1.77
C LEU A 452 5.44 6.25 1.97
N SER A 453 5.50 4.95 1.73
CA SER A 453 4.40 3.99 1.87
C SER A 453 4.96 2.59 2.14
N SER A 454 4.10 1.65 2.55
CA SER A 454 4.51 0.25 2.77
C SER A 454 4.32 -0.66 1.56
N ASP A 455 3.33 -0.38 0.71
CA ASP A 455 2.84 -1.33 -0.29
C ASP A 455 2.41 -2.68 0.33
N ALA A 456 1.90 -2.65 1.58
CA ALA A 456 1.43 -3.86 2.26
C ALA A 456 0.42 -4.62 1.39
N PRO A 457 0.60 -5.94 1.18
CA PRO A 457 1.42 -6.87 1.97
C PRO A 457 2.88 -7.04 1.52
N VAL A 458 3.38 -6.30 0.53
CA VAL A 458 4.76 -6.48 0.04
C VAL A 458 5.77 -6.20 1.14
N ALA A 459 5.63 -5.10 1.87
CA ALA A 459 6.25 -4.88 3.16
C ALA A 459 5.19 -4.79 4.27
N GLU A 460 5.60 -5.02 5.52
CA GLU A 460 4.71 -4.78 6.65
C GLU A 460 4.39 -3.28 6.74
N PRO A 461 3.16 -2.88 7.14
CA PRO A 461 2.76 -1.49 7.27
C PRO A 461 3.41 -0.85 8.51
N ASN A 462 4.73 -0.68 8.47
CA ASN A 462 5.57 -0.20 9.57
C ASN A 462 6.27 1.11 9.16
N PRO A 463 5.63 2.28 9.38
CA PRO A 463 6.21 3.58 9.03
C PRO A 463 7.57 3.85 9.69
N LEU A 464 7.81 3.35 10.90
CA LEU A 464 9.07 3.56 11.62
C LEU A 464 10.23 2.80 10.97
N GLU A 465 9.99 1.58 10.48
CA GLU A 465 10.98 0.85 9.67
C GLU A 465 11.25 1.58 8.35
N ALA A 466 10.21 2.08 7.68
CA ALA A 466 10.37 2.85 6.46
C ALA A 466 11.15 4.16 6.70
N ILE A 467 10.87 4.89 7.78
CA ILE A 467 11.61 6.10 8.20
C ILE A 467 13.07 5.77 8.47
N GLN A 468 13.36 4.77 9.31
CA GLN A 468 14.73 4.32 9.57
C GLN A 468 15.46 3.98 8.27
N THR A 469 14.79 3.26 7.39
CA THR A 469 15.35 2.81 6.12
C THR A 469 15.61 3.97 5.15
N ALA A 470 14.76 5.00 5.16
CA ALA A 470 14.96 6.23 4.37
C ALA A 470 16.19 7.03 4.81
N VAL A 471 16.45 7.08 6.12
CA VAL A 471 17.55 7.88 6.70
C VAL A 471 18.87 7.12 6.84
N THR A 472 18.85 5.78 6.75
CA THR A 472 20.07 4.95 6.84
C THR A 472 20.45 4.29 5.52
N ARG A 473 19.47 3.91 4.68
CA ARG A 473 19.64 3.02 3.51
C ARG A 473 20.39 1.72 3.81
N THR A 474 20.28 1.24 5.04
CA THR A 474 20.85 -0.03 5.46
C THR A 474 19.87 -1.15 5.16
N THR A 475 20.29 -2.16 4.39
CA THR A 475 19.49 -3.35 4.06
C THR A 475 19.35 -4.28 5.26
N ARG A 476 18.46 -5.27 5.17
CA ARG A 476 18.25 -6.30 6.18
C ARG A 476 19.49 -7.14 6.46
N ARG A 477 20.48 -7.13 5.55
CA ARG A 477 21.79 -7.77 5.74
C ARG A 477 22.85 -6.84 6.33
N GLY A 478 22.48 -5.61 6.68
CA GLY A 478 23.41 -4.61 7.21
C GLY A 478 24.27 -3.93 6.14
N HIS A 479 23.95 -4.11 4.86
CA HIS A 479 24.67 -3.42 3.78
C HIS A 479 24.11 -2.04 3.56
N ARG A 480 24.97 -1.06 3.29
CA ARG A 480 24.52 0.27 2.89
C ARG A 480 24.36 0.34 1.38
N LEU A 481 23.18 0.75 0.93
CA LEU A 481 22.86 0.85 -0.50
C LEU A 481 23.05 2.29 -1.01
N GLY A 482 24.01 2.47 -1.92
CA GLY A 482 24.31 3.79 -2.53
C GLY A 482 24.97 4.79 -1.57
N GLY A 483 25.04 6.06 -1.99
CA GLY A 483 25.74 7.15 -1.30
C GLY A 483 24.88 7.97 -0.32
N ASP A 484 25.52 8.91 0.38
CA ASP A 484 24.88 9.85 1.34
C ASP A 484 23.87 10.79 0.67
N ASP A 485 24.12 11.11 -0.61
CA ASP A 485 23.28 11.94 -1.47
C ASP A 485 21.90 11.32 -1.74
N LEU A 486 21.72 10.03 -1.49
CA LEU A 486 20.43 9.34 -1.62
C LEU A 486 19.59 9.35 -0.34
N LEU A 487 20.15 9.80 0.79
CA LEU A 487 19.48 9.86 2.09
C LEU A 487 18.61 11.12 2.21
N ILE A 488 17.61 11.04 3.08
CA ILE A 488 16.88 12.20 3.61
C ILE A 488 17.08 12.26 5.13
N ASP A 489 16.84 13.41 5.74
CA ASP A 489 16.87 13.56 7.19
C ASP A 489 15.59 13.01 7.86
N VAL A 490 15.64 12.79 9.17
CA VAL A 490 14.51 12.18 9.91
C VAL A 490 13.25 13.04 9.89
N ARG A 491 13.38 14.37 9.93
CA ARG A 491 12.22 15.27 9.88
C ARG A 491 11.54 15.17 8.51
N SER A 492 12.33 15.13 7.44
CA SER A 492 11.84 14.90 6.08
C SER A 492 11.17 13.53 5.94
N ALA A 493 11.73 12.47 6.52
CA ALA A 493 11.13 11.13 6.50
C ALA A 493 9.80 11.04 7.30
N VAL A 494 9.72 11.69 8.48
CA VAL A 494 8.47 11.80 9.25
C VAL A 494 7.42 12.57 8.46
N ALA A 495 7.79 13.70 7.83
CA ALA A 495 6.90 14.46 6.97
C ALA A 495 6.41 13.63 5.77
N ALA A 496 7.28 12.79 5.20
CA ALA A 496 6.99 11.93 4.07
C ALA A 496 5.95 10.84 4.39
N HIS A 497 5.86 10.40 5.65
CA HIS A 497 4.84 9.47 6.18
C HIS A 497 3.66 10.17 6.88
N THR A 498 3.58 11.50 6.84
CA THR A 498 2.48 12.26 7.47
C THR A 498 1.91 13.29 6.49
N ILE A 499 2.39 14.53 6.51
CA ILE A 499 1.82 15.64 5.72
C ILE A 499 2.01 15.45 4.22
N ALA A 500 3.14 14.88 3.77
CA ALA A 500 3.35 14.62 2.35
C ALA A 500 2.45 13.47 1.87
N GLY A 501 2.30 12.41 2.68
CA GLY A 501 1.32 11.34 2.46
C GLY A 501 -0.10 11.89 2.33
N ALA A 502 -0.51 12.77 3.24
CA ALA A 502 -1.81 13.44 3.15
C ALA A 502 -1.94 14.28 1.87
N ARG A 503 -0.88 14.98 1.46
CA ARG A 503 -0.86 15.82 0.24
C ARG A 503 -1.05 15.01 -1.04
N VAL A 504 -0.40 13.85 -1.17
CA VAL A 504 -0.57 12.99 -2.35
C VAL A 504 -1.95 12.33 -2.41
N LEU A 505 -2.65 12.23 -1.28
CA LEU A 505 -4.04 11.79 -1.20
C LEU A 505 -5.05 12.96 -1.34
N GLY A 506 -4.59 14.20 -1.48
CA GLY A 506 -5.44 15.39 -1.56
C GLY A 506 -6.12 15.76 -0.24
N ARG A 507 -5.53 15.36 0.89
CA ARG A 507 -6.07 15.52 2.25
C ARG A 507 -5.20 16.36 3.18
N GLU A 508 -4.23 17.08 2.66
CA GLU A 508 -3.33 17.94 3.44
C GLU A 508 -4.06 19.04 4.23
N ARG A 509 -5.31 19.35 3.87
CA ARG A 509 -6.15 20.31 4.60
C ARG A 509 -6.75 19.73 5.88
N ASP A 510 -6.92 18.41 5.93
CA ASP A 510 -7.63 17.73 7.00
C ASP A 510 -6.72 16.84 7.84
N LEU A 511 -5.62 16.34 7.28
CA LEU A 511 -4.76 15.30 7.84
C LEU A 511 -3.27 15.68 7.79
N GLY A 512 -2.45 14.84 8.43
CA GLY A 512 -1.01 14.77 8.23
C GLY A 512 -0.16 15.79 8.99
N SER A 513 -0.76 16.72 9.73
CA SER A 513 -0.05 17.57 10.70
C SER A 513 -0.95 17.85 11.90
N ILE A 514 -0.35 18.21 13.04
CA ILE A 514 -1.07 18.70 14.21
C ILE A 514 -1.20 20.22 14.06
N THR A 515 -2.22 20.63 13.30
CA THR A 515 -2.52 22.05 13.00
C THR A 515 -3.97 22.35 13.36
N PRO A 516 -4.30 23.51 13.95
CA PRO A 516 -5.69 23.89 14.22
C PRO A 516 -6.58 23.80 12.97
N GLY A 517 -7.77 23.22 13.14
CA GLY A 517 -8.77 22.96 12.09
C GLY A 517 -8.63 21.60 11.39
N LYS A 518 -7.55 20.85 11.64
CA LYS A 518 -7.38 19.48 11.14
C LYS A 518 -8.05 18.45 12.04
N ARG A 519 -8.20 17.23 11.53
CA ARG A 519 -8.68 16.08 12.31
C ARG A 519 -7.70 15.71 13.40
N ALA A 520 -8.22 15.29 14.54
CA ALA A 520 -7.46 14.81 15.68
C ALA A 520 -6.99 13.35 15.49
N ASP A 521 -6.18 13.12 14.45
CA ASP A 521 -5.55 11.82 14.16
C ASP A 521 -4.10 11.84 14.62
N PHE A 522 -3.77 10.98 15.58
CA PHE A 522 -2.46 10.99 16.24
C PHE A 522 -1.86 9.60 16.35
N VAL A 523 -0.54 9.57 16.53
CA VAL A 523 0.19 8.42 17.05
C VAL A 523 0.99 8.86 18.27
N LEU A 524 0.96 8.07 19.33
CA LEU A 524 1.78 8.25 20.52
C LEU A 524 2.90 7.21 20.51
N LEU A 525 4.15 7.67 20.56
CA LEU A 525 5.35 6.84 20.52
C LEU A 525 6.06 6.84 21.87
N ASP A 526 6.75 5.75 22.22
CA ASP A 526 7.50 5.67 23.49
C ASP A 526 8.86 6.40 23.48
N GLU A 527 9.37 6.75 22.30
CA GLU A 527 10.61 7.52 22.10
C GLU A 527 10.44 8.46 20.90
N ASN A 528 11.07 9.64 20.95
CA ASN A 528 10.98 10.64 19.87
C ASN A 528 11.89 10.25 18.69
N PRO A 529 11.36 10.01 17.48
CA PRO A 529 12.18 9.64 16.32
C PRO A 529 13.15 10.74 15.90
N LEU A 530 12.87 12.01 16.19
CA LEU A 530 13.72 13.15 15.80
C LEU A 530 14.99 13.30 16.65
N THR A 531 15.04 12.68 17.83
CA THR A 531 16.13 12.86 18.80
C THR A 531 16.87 11.57 19.14
N CYS A 532 16.29 10.40 18.85
CA CYS A 532 16.96 9.11 19.05
C CYS A 532 18.01 8.83 17.96
N ASP A 533 18.80 7.77 18.17
CA ASP A 533 19.74 7.30 17.14
C ASP A 533 18.95 6.80 15.91
N PRO A 534 19.24 7.30 14.69
CA PRO A 534 18.50 6.90 13.49
C PRO A 534 18.45 5.39 13.23
N SER A 535 19.44 4.62 13.70
CA SER A 535 19.48 3.16 13.57
C SER A 535 18.54 2.41 14.53
N ARG A 536 17.90 3.12 15.46
CA ARG A 536 16.96 2.58 16.46
C ARG A 536 15.50 2.95 16.19
N ILE A 537 15.21 3.83 15.23
CA ILE A 537 13.86 4.34 14.94
C ILE A 537 12.85 3.21 14.71
N ALA A 538 13.21 2.16 13.98
CA ALA A 538 12.35 1.02 13.67
C ALA A 538 11.91 0.24 14.93
N GLY A 539 12.64 0.38 16.04
CA GLY A 539 12.35 -0.26 17.31
C GLY A 539 11.51 0.58 18.27
N ILE A 540 11.13 1.81 17.90
CA ILE A 540 10.27 2.68 18.71
C ILE A 540 8.88 2.03 18.83
N GLY A 541 8.36 1.96 20.04
CA GLY A 541 7.04 1.39 20.33
C GLY A 541 5.91 2.38 20.01
N VAL A 542 4.88 1.90 19.31
CA VAL A 542 3.60 2.61 19.19
C VAL A 542 2.76 2.29 20.41
N LEU A 543 2.54 3.31 21.26
CA LEU A 543 1.77 3.19 22.49
C LEU A 543 0.27 3.26 22.24
N GLU A 544 -0.15 4.26 21.46
CA GLU A 544 -1.55 4.50 21.14
C GLU A 544 -1.70 5.06 19.72
N THR A 545 -2.84 4.76 19.07
CA THR A 545 -3.23 5.37 17.80
C THR A 545 -4.63 5.95 17.90
N TRP A 546 -4.80 7.18 17.44
CA TRP A 546 -5.99 7.99 17.64
C TRP A 546 -6.63 8.34 16.30
N ILE A 547 -7.94 8.25 16.21
CA ILE A 547 -8.72 8.71 15.06
C ILE A 547 -9.89 9.55 15.56
N ASP A 548 -10.07 10.74 14.99
CA ASP A 548 -11.11 11.69 15.40
C ASP A 548 -11.07 12.00 16.91
N GLY A 549 -9.87 12.03 17.52
CA GLY A 549 -9.69 12.34 18.93
C GLY A 549 -10.01 11.19 19.91
N GLU A 550 -10.29 9.99 19.40
CA GLU A 550 -10.53 8.79 20.22
C GLU A 550 -9.42 7.75 20.02
N VAL A 551 -9.02 7.07 21.11
CA VAL A 551 -8.05 5.95 21.05
C VAL A 551 -8.65 4.78 20.27
N ALA A 552 -8.04 4.46 19.14
CA ALA A 552 -8.43 3.37 18.25
C ALA A 552 -7.61 2.08 18.49
N ARG A 553 -6.40 2.19 19.04
CA ARG A 553 -5.54 1.06 19.39
C ARG A 553 -4.58 1.39 20.52
#